data_AF-A0A8T0A598-F1
#
_entry.id   AF-A0A8T0A598-F1
#
_cell.length_a   1.000
_cell.length_b   1.000
_cell.length_c   1.000
_cell.angle_alpha   90.00
_cell.angle_beta   90.00
_cell.angle_gamma   90.00
#
_symmetry.space_group_name_H-M   'P 1'
#
loop_
_entity.id
_entity.type
_entity.pdbx_description
1 polymer ?
#
loop_
_entity_poly.entity_id
_entity_poly.type
_entity_poly.pdbx_seq_one_letter_code
_entity_poly.pdbx_strand_id
1 'polypeptide(L)'
;MFKPESDPRSEIEQLNIKNNSNDYSRMWYGLNTAGGRCYRVTAVCVLLLCVLLLIAVTVLWVKFINLSIEKDQLKTSYNNLILNRDQLQTSYNSLTLERDQLQTRYNNLTLNRDQLQTRYNNLTLNRDQLQTRYNNLTLDRDQLQTRYNNLSAERDQCQYSSMKDKELVKEGWRVFGTSAYHISTEKKSWAESRQYCREKGADLVIIKSRENQEFIIQQIGKDYQLWIGLSDIETEGKWKWVDGTELTSGTGFWYNGEPSNSGNNEHCAEMWKFPDKMAWNDRPCSEQSKWICEKNLL
;
A
#
# COMPACT_ATOMS: atom_id res chain seq x y z
N MET A 1 58.08 -46.65 -9.23
CA MET A 1 58.77 -46.88 -7.95
C MET A 1 58.02 -48.03 -7.27
N PHE A 2 58.22 -49.26 -7.74
CA PHE A 2 59.19 -50.26 -7.26
C PHE A 2 58.82 -50.86 -5.87
N LYS A 3 58.44 -52.15 -5.94
CA LYS A 3 58.43 -53.29 -4.97
C LYS A 3 59.45 -53.17 -3.80
N PRO A 4 59.40 -53.98 -2.70
CA PRO A 4 59.26 -55.47 -2.66
C PRO A 4 58.33 -56.00 -1.53
N GLU A 5 57.79 -57.24 -1.52
CA GLU A 5 58.37 -58.60 -1.54
C GLU A 5 58.93 -59.07 -0.17
N SER A 6 58.31 -60.11 0.42
CA SER A 6 59.01 -61.19 1.14
C SER A 6 58.05 -62.35 1.53
N ASP A 7 58.01 -63.37 0.69
CA ASP A 7 57.97 -64.78 1.13
C ASP A 7 59.43 -65.16 1.48
N PRO A 8 59.70 -66.02 2.48
CA PRO A 8 60.05 -67.39 2.09
C PRO A 8 59.64 -68.49 3.09
N ARG A 9 59.26 -69.65 2.51
CA ARG A 9 59.80 -71.03 2.67
C ARG A 9 59.94 -71.59 4.11
N SER A 10 59.82 -72.88 4.40
CA SER A 10 60.03 -74.16 3.69
C SER A 10 59.55 -75.24 4.69
N GLU A 11 58.78 -76.25 4.30
CA GLU A 11 59.21 -77.50 3.64
C GLU A 11 59.81 -78.54 4.61
N ILE A 12 59.39 -79.81 4.41
CA ILE A 12 60.01 -81.09 4.89
C ILE A 12 59.58 -81.50 6.33
N GLU A 13 59.02 -82.68 6.65
CA GLU A 13 59.23 -84.09 6.26
C GLU A 13 57.95 -84.89 6.70
N GLN A 14 57.15 -85.59 5.89
CA GLN A 14 57.31 -86.90 5.21
C GLN A 14 57.80 -88.09 6.09
N LEU A 15 57.04 -89.20 5.97
CA LEU A 15 57.38 -90.62 6.28
C LEU A 15 57.13 -91.08 7.75
N ASN A 16 56.50 -92.23 8.06
CA ASN A 16 56.43 -93.50 7.34
C ASN A 16 55.34 -94.41 7.95
N ILE A 17 54.50 -95.01 7.10
CA ILE A 17 53.77 -96.26 7.40
C ILE A 17 54.28 -97.32 6.41
N LYS A 18 55.01 -98.33 6.90
CA LYS A 18 54.73 -99.77 6.63
C LYS A 18 55.78 -100.72 7.22
N ASN A 19 55.23 -101.71 7.91
CA ASN A 19 55.52 -103.14 7.86
C ASN A 19 56.93 -103.64 8.23
N ASN A 20 56.96 -104.50 9.25
CA ASN A 20 57.38 -105.88 9.00
C ASN A 20 56.52 -106.86 9.81
N SER A 21 55.76 -107.68 9.07
CA SER A 21 55.23 -108.96 9.52
C SER A 21 56.13 -110.01 8.90
N ASN A 22 56.62 -110.96 9.70
CA ASN A 22 56.89 -112.36 9.37
C ASN A 22 57.57 -112.97 10.62
N ASP A 23 56.98 -113.96 11.27
CA ASP A 23 57.25 -115.34 10.89
C ASP A 23 56.33 -116.34 11.60
N TYR A 24 56.19 -117.48 10.96
CA TYR A 24 55.24 -118.57 11.13
C TYR A 24 55.55 -119.53 12.31
N SER A 25 54.48 -120.21 12.75
CA SER A 25 54.41 -121.65 13.04
C SER A 25 54.70 -122.26 14.44
N ARG A 26 53.71 -123.10 14.83
CA ARG A 26 53.75 -124.40 15.55
C ARG A 26 53.90 -124.37 17.09
N MET A 27 52.89 -124.78 17.87
CA MET A 27 52.54 -126.18 18.24
C MET A 27 53.81 -127.00 18.59
N TRP A 28 54.07 -127.47 19.82
CA TRP A 28 53.29 -128.48 20.54
C TRP A 28 53.55 -128.45 22.08
N TYR A 29 52.50 -128.42 22.93
CA TYR A 29 51.97 -129.49 23.82
C TYR A 29 52.75 -129.85 25.10
N GLY A 30 51.99 -130.09 26.18
CA GLY A 30 52.38 -130.85 27.38
C GLY A 30 52.02 -130.15 28.69
N LEU A 31 50.75 -130.13 29.13
CA LEU A 31 50.20 -131.06 30.14
C LEU A 31 51.19 -131.41 31.27
N ASN A 32 50.99 -130.87 32.49
CA ASN A 32 50.27 -131.56 33.57
C ASN A 32 50.39 -130.85 34.94
N THR A 33 49.23 -130.66 35.59
CA THR A 33 48.89 -130.84 37.04
C THR A 33 49.90 -130.44 38.14
N ALA A 34 49.60 -129.74 39.24
CA ALA A 34 48.37 -129.46 39.99
C ALA A 34 48.65 -128.41 41.12
N GLY A 35 47.61 -127.72 41.62
CA GLY A 35 47.59 -126.91 42.87
C GLY A 35 47.29 -125.41 42.61
N GLY A 36 46.16 -124.81 43.04
CA GLY A 36 45.86 -124.49 44.44
C GLY A 36 44.59 -123.63 44.58
N ARG A 37 43.73 -124.00 45.53
CA ARG A 37 42.41 -123.42 45.84
C ARG A 37 42.55 -122.17 46.74
N CYS A 38 42.73 -120.99 46.17
CA CYS A 38 42.52 -119.68 46.86
C CYS A 38 42.23 -118.52 45.87
N TYR A 39 42.49 -118.72 44.59
CA TYR A 39 42.32 -117.70 43.54
C TYR A 39 40.88 -117.54 43.03
N ARG A 40 39.92 -118.42 43.38
CA ARG A 40 38.57 -118.42 42.79
C ARG A 40 37.56 -117.46 43.45
N VAL A 41 37.54 -117.34 44.79
CA VAL A 41 36.54 -116.50 45.49
C VAL A 41 36.95 -115.02 45.46
N THR A 42 38.23 -114.74 45.63
CA THR A 42 38.81 -113.42 45.43
C THR A 42 38.60 -112.93 43.99
N ALA A 43 38.73 -113.81 42.99
CA ALA A 43 38.39 -113.48 41.60
C ALA A 43 36.90 -113.13 41.42
N VAL A 44 35.96 -113.83 42.08
CA VAL A 44 34.52 -113.53 41.97
C VAL A 44 34.15 -112.20 42.63
N CYS A 45 34.70 -111.89 43.81
CA CYS A 45 34.46 -110.60 44.47
C CYS A 45 35.09 -109.43 43.71
N VAL A 46 36.30 -109.62 43.16
CA VAL A 46 36.96 -108.64 42.30
C VAL A 46 36.15 -108.44 41.01
N LEU A 47 35.62 -109.49 40.39
CA LEU A 47 34.74 -109.39 39.22
C LEU A 47 33.45 -108.63 39.52
N LEU A 48 32.79 -108.89 40.65
CA LEU A 48 31.58 -108.16 41.05
C LEU A 48 31.86 -106.68 41.34
N LEU A 49 32.96 -106.36 42.01
CA LEU A 49 33.40 -104.98 42.20
C LEU A 49 33.74 -104.31 40.87
N CYS A 50 34.40 -105.03 39.95
CA CYS A 50 34.64 -104.54 38.60
C CYS A 50 33.33 -104.28 37.85
N VAL A 51 32.32 -105.16 37.96
CA VAL A 51 31.00 -104.95 37.34
C VAL A 51 30.27 -103.75 37.93
N LEU A 52 30.27 -103.59 39.26
CA LEU A 52 29.66 -102.42 39.92
C LEU A 52 30.39 -101.12 39.57
N LEU A 53 31.72 -101.14 39.49
CA LEU A 53 32.52 -100.00 39.03
C LEU A 53 32.23 -99.69 37.56
N LEU A 54 32.10 -100.70 36.70
CA LEU A 54 31.72 -100.51 35.30
C LEU A 54 30.32 -99.88 35.19
N ILE A 55 29.35 -100.33 35.96
CA ILE A 55 28.01 -99.73 36.00
C ILE A 55 28.07 -98.28 36.47
N ALA A 56 28.77 -97.98 37.57
CA ALA A 56 28.92 -96.62 38.06
C ALA A 56 29.60 -95.70 37.03
N VAL A 57 30.65 -96.18 36.36
CA VAL A 57 31.34 -95.48 35.27
C VAL A 57 30.40 -95.24 34.08
N THR A 58 29.59 -96.23 33.68
CA THR A 58 28.63 -96.07 32.58
C THR A 58 27.52 -95.06 32.89
N VAL A 59 26.98 -95.06 34.12
CA VAL A 59 25.96 -94.09 34.57
C VAL A 59 26.54 -92.68 34.63
N LEU A 60 27.75 -92.53 35.18
CA LEU A 60 28.46 -91.24 35.20
C LEU A 60 28.75 -90.74 33.78
N TRP A 61 29.11 -91.65 32.86
CA TRP A 61 29.36 -91.32 31.46
C TRP A 61 28.09 -90.85 30.74
N VAL A 62 26.94 -91.52 30.94
CA VAL A 62 25.64 -91.08 30.42
C VAL A 62 25.22 -89.73 31.00
N LYS A 63 25.38 -89.52 32.31
CA LYS A 63 25.09 -88.23 32.96
C LYS A 63 26.01 -87.12 32.42
N PHE A 64 27.29 -87.41 32.18
CA PHE A 64 28.24 -86.50 31.57
C PHE A 64 27.85 -86.15 30.12
N ILE A 65 27.42 -87.13 29.32
CA ILE A 65 26.90 -86.90 27.96
C ILE A 65 25.66 -86.00 28.01
N ASN A 66 24.69 -86.28 28.88
CA ASN A 66 23.48 -85.46 29.01
C ASN A 66 23.80 -84.02 29.42
N LEU A 67 24.69 -83.83 30.40
CA LEU A 67 25.15 -82.51 30.83
C LEU A 67 25.90 -81.76 29.70
N SER A 68 26.64 -82.50 28.86
CA SER A 68 27.31 -81.93 27.68
C SER A 68 26.30 -81.44 26.65
N ILE A 69 25.23 -82.21 26.40
CA ILE A 69 24.15 -81.83 25.48
C ILE A 69 23.42 -80.57 25.99
N GLU A 70 23.05 -80.53 27.27
CA GLU A 70 22.41 -79.36 27.87
C GLU A 70 23.30 -78.11 27.80
N LYS A 71 24.60 -78.25 28.02
CA LYS A 71 25.58 -77.17 27.87
C LYS A 71 25.66 -76.66 26.42
N ASP A 72 25.64 -77.56 25.44
CA ASP A 72 25.68 -77.19 24.01
C ASP A 72 24.37 -76.51 23.56
N GLN A 73 23.22 -76.96 24.07
CA GLN A 73 21.93 -76.29 23.87
C GLN A 73 21.92 -74.89 24.49
N LEU A 74 22.39 -74.77 25.74
CA LEU A 74 22.49 -73.47 26.42
C LEU A 74 23.45 -72.52 25.69
N LYS A 75 24.58 -73.03 25.18
CA LYS A 75 25.53 -72.25 24.36
C LYS A 75 24.90 -71.76 23.07
N THR A 76 24.13 -72.62 22.39
CA THR A 76 23.39 -72.24 21.18
C THR A 76 22.35 -71.17 21.49
N SER A 77 21.57 -71.35 22.55
CA SER A 77 20.59 -70.36 23.02
C SER A 77 21.24 -69.03 23.37
N TYR A 78 22.40 -69.05 24.03
CA TYR A 78 23.17 -67.85 24.38
C TYR A 78 23.67 -67.12 23.13
N ASN A 79 24.20 -67.84 22.14
CA ASN A 79 24.64 -67.26 20.87
C ASN A 79 23.47 -66.62 20.10
N ASN A 80 22.30 -67.28 20.08
CA ASN A 80 21.09 -66.71 19.46
C ASN A 80 20.64 -65.43 20.17
N LEU A 81 20.74 -65.38 21.51
CA LEU A 81 20.40 -64.18 22.26
C LEU A 81 21.36 -63.01 21.96
N ILE A 82 22.66 -63.28 21.80
CA ILE A 82 23.64 -62.28 21.35
C ILE A 82 23.26 -61.74 19.97
N LEU A 83 22.94 -62.62 19.02
CA LEU A 83 22.51 -62.22 17.67
C LEU A 83 21.27 -61.34 17.72
N ASN A 84 20.25 -61.73 18.49
CA ASN A 84 19.03 -60.94 18.66
C ASN A 84 19.31 -59.57 19.29
N ARG A 85 20.19 -59.52 20.30
CA ARG A 85 20.62 -58.25 20.92
C ARG A 85 21.30 -57.35 19.90
N ASP A 86 22.20 -57.90 19.10
CA ASP A 86 22.96 -57.13 18.11
C ASP A 86 22.03 -56.61 16.99
N GLN A 87 21.07 -57.43 16.53
CA GLN A 87 20.02 -56.99 15.59
C GLN A 87 19.15 -55.86 16.17
N LEU A 88 18.77 -55.98 17.45
CA LEU A 88 18.00 -54.94 18.12
C LEU A 88 18.81 -53.66 18.27
N GLN A 89 20.12 -53.76 18.55
CA GLN A 89 21.02 -52.61 18.61
C GLN A 89 21.14 -51.91 17.25
N THR A 90 21.27 -52.66 16.15
CA THR A 90 21.27 -52.07 14.80
C THR A 90 19.97 -51.34 14.51
N SER A 91 18.83 -51.96 14.84
CA SER A 91 17.50 -51.36 14.67
C SER A 91 17.36 -50.08 15.49
N TYR A 92 17.82 -50.08 16.75
CA TYR A 92 17.82 -48.92 17.63
C TYR A 92 18.67 -47.77 17.07
N ASN A 93 19.87 -48.07 16.57
CA ASN A 93 20.74 -47.06 15.96
C ASN A 93 20.11 -46.47 14.69
N SER A 94 19.44 -47.29 13.87
CA SER A 94 18.72 -46.82 12.67
C SER A 94 17.57 -45.89 13.04
N LEU A 95 16.74 -46.25 14.02
CA LEU A 95 15.63 -45.40 14.49
C LEU A 95 16.15 -44.08 15.08
N THR A 96 17.28 -44.12 15.79
CA THR A 96 17.94 -42.93 16.34
C THR A 96 18.32 -41.96 15.21
N LEU A 97 18.89 -42.48 14.12
CA LEU A 97 19.23 -41.68 12.94
C LEU A 97 17.98 -41.10 12.25
N GLU A 98 16.93 -41.91 12.06
CA GLU A 98 15.67 -41.45 11.46
C GLU A 98 15.03 -40.33 12.29
N ARG A 99 15.02 -40.48 13.62
CA ARG A 99 14.55 -39.44 14.54
C ARG A 99 15.33 -38.13 14.35
N ASP A 100 16.66 -38.20 14.26
CA ASP A 100 17.50 -37.00 14.12
C ASP A 100 17.29 -36.32 12.76
N GLN A 101 17.06 -37.10 11.70
CA GLN A 101 16.68 -36.58 10.39
C GLN A 101 15.30 -35.90 10.42
N LEU A 102 14.31 -36.51 11.09
CA LEU A 102 12.98 -35.92 11.27
C LEU A 102 13.05 -34.62 12.08
N GLN A 103 13.87 -34.58 13.13
CA GLN A 103 14.09 -33.37 13.93
C GLN A 103 14.66 -32.23 13.08
N THR A 104 15.63 -32.54 12.21
CA THR A 104 16.20 -31.54 11.29
C THR A 104 15.15 -31.01 10.32
N ARG A 105 14.33 -31.91 9.73
CA ARG A 105 13.22 -31.51 8.85
C ARG A 105 12.19 -30.65 9.58
N TYR A 106 11.84 -31.00 10.81
CA TYR A 106 10.92 -30.23 11.65
C TYR A 106 11.45 -28.82 11.93
N ASN A 107 12.73 -28.68 12.28
CA ASN A 107 13.34 -27.38 12.51
C ASN A 107 13.34 -26.52 11.23
N ASN A 108 13.66 -27.11 10.08
CA ASN A 108 13.62 -26.41 8.79
C ASN A 108 12.20 -25.97 8.41
N LEU A 109 11.19 -26.82 8.64
CA LEU A 109 9.78 -26.46 8.41
C LEU A 109 9.32 -25.33 9.34
N THR A 110 9.75 -25.34 10.59
CA THR A 110 9.48 -24.27 11.56
C THR A 110 10.05 -22.94 11.06
N LEU A 111 11.31 -22.94 10.59
CA LEU A 111 11.93 -21.76 10.01
C LEU A 111 11.18 -21.25 8.77
N ASN A 112 10.81 -22.16 7.85
CA ASN A 112 10.05 -21.79 6.65
C ASN A 112 8.68 -21.19 7.00
N ARG A 113 8.00 -21.75 7.99
CA ARG A 113 6.72 -21.22 8.51
C ARG A 113 6.90 -19.79 9.02
N ASP A 114 7.94 -19.54 9.82
CA ASP A 114 8.17 -18.22 10.42
C ASP A 114 8.56 -17.18 9.35
N GLN A 115 9.31 -17.59 8.32
CA GLN A 115 9.57 -16.76 7.14
C GLN A 115 8.30 -16.42 6.36
N LEU A 116 7.42 -17.41 6.14
CA LEU A 116 6.13 -17.18 5.48
C LEU A 116 5.24 -16.24 6.29
N GLN A 117 5.21 -16.38 7.61
CA GLN A 117 4.47 -15.49 8.51
C GLN A 117 4.96 -14.04 8.38
N THR A 118 6.29 -13.85 8.34
CA THR A 118 6.88 -12.52 8.15
C THR A 118 6.47 -11.91 6.81
N ARG A 119 6.51 -12.69 5.73
CA ARG A 119 6.06 -12.23 4.39
C ARG A 119 4.57 -11.87 4.39
N TYR A 120 3.74 -12.68 5.04
CA TYR A 120 2.31 -12.44 5.17
C TYR A 120 2.01 -11.11 5.91
N ASN A 121 2.71 -10.87 7.02
CA ASN A 121 2.56 -9.62 7.78
C ASN A 121 2.97 -8.40 6.94
N ASN A 122 4.07 -8.49 6.21
CA ASN A 122 4.53 -7.42 5.31
C ASN A 122 3.52 -7.16 4.17
N LEU A 123 2.95 -8.21 3.58
CA LEU A 123 1.90 -8.06 2.56
C LEU A 123 0.64 -7.39 3.11
N THR A 124 0.26 -7.74 4.34
CA THR A 124 -0.88 -7.14 5.04
C THR A 124 -0.65 -5.64 5.22
N LEU A 125 0.54 -5.25 5.67
CA LEU A 125 0.93 -3.85 5.81
C LEU A 125 0.87 -3.10 4.46
N ASN A 126 1.44 -3.69 3.41
CA ASN A 126 1.42 -3.09 2.07
C ASN A 126 0.00 -2.90 1.54
N ARG A 127 -0.88 -3.89 1.77
CA ARG A 127 -2.30 -3.79 1.42
C ARG A 127 -2.97 -2.62 2.14
N ASP A 128 -2.73 -2.47 3.43
CA ASP A 128 -3.36 -1.40 4.23
C ASP A 128 -2.84 -0.01 3.82
N GLN A 129 -1.56 0.09 3.46
CA GLN A 129 -0.98 1.30 2.88
C GLN A 129 -1.61 1.65 1.52
N LEU A 130 -1.79 0.66 0.64
CA LEU A 130 -2.45 0.86 -0.65
C LEU A 130 -3.91 1.27 -0.47
N GLN A 131 -4.63 0.68 0.48
CA GLN A 131 -6.00 1.05 0.80
C GLN A 131 -6.09 2.52 1.25
N THR A 132 -5.15 2.95 2.10
CA THR A 132 -5.08 4.35 2.54
C THR A 132 -4.86 5.30 1.36
N ARG A 133 -3.92 4.96 0.46
CA ARG A 133 -3.68 5.76 -0.76
C ARG A 133 -4.91 5.81 -1.67
N TYR A 134 -5.62 4.70 -1.84
CA TYR A 134 -6.84 4.63 -2.63
C TYR A 134 -7.95 5.54 -2.06
N ASN A 135 -8.13 5.54 -0.74
CA ASN A 135 -9.11 6.39 -0.08
C ASN A 135 -8.76 7.88 -0.27
N ASN A 136 -7.49 8.26 -0.13
CA ASN A 136 -7.03 9.63 -0.36
C ASN A 136 -7.26 10.07 -1.82
N LEU A 137 -6.93 9.21 -2.79
CA LEU A 137 -7.19 9.49 -4.22
C LEU A 137 -8.68 9.63 -4.53
N THR A 138 -9.54 8.89 -3.81
CA THR A 138 -10.99 9.03 -3.94
C THR A 138 -11.46 10.38 -3.43
N LEU A 139 -10.93 10.82 -2.27
CA LEU A 139 -11.22 12.15 -1.75
C LEU A 139 -10.75 13.26 -2.71
N ASP A 140 -9.53 13.17 -3.23
CA ASP A 140 -8.98 14.15 -4.18
C ASP A 140 -9.84 14.24 -5.45
N ARG A 141 -10.30 13.10 -5.96
CA ARG A 141 -11.22 13.02 -7.11
C ARG A 141 -12.53 13.76 -6.85
N ASP A 142 -13.14 13.54 -5.69
CA ASP A 142 -14.43 14.15 -5.34
C ASP A 142 -14.28 15.68 -5.14
N GLN A 143 -13.15 16.11 -4.57
CA GLN A 143 -12.81 17.53 -4.48
C GLN A 143 -12.63 18.17 -5.85
N LEU A 144 -11.90 17.51 -6.76
CA LEU A 144 -11.71 17.99 -8.12
C LEU A 144 -13.04 18.05 -8.89
N GLN A 145 -13.91 17.07 -8.71
CA GLN A 145 -15.24 17.07 -9.32
C GLN A 145 -16.08 18.25 -8.84
N THR A 146 -16.03 18.56 -7.55
CA THR A 146 -16.74 19.71 -6.97
C THR A 146 -16.22 21.02 -7.56
N ARG A 147 -14.89 21.18 -7.65
CA ARG A 147 -14.27 22.36 -8.26
C ARG A 147 -14.65 22.51 -9.73
N TYR A 148 -14.67 21.41 -10.48
CA TYR A 148 -15.09 21.41 -11.88
C TYR A 148 -16.53 21.88 -12.05
N ASN A 149 -17.45 21.38 -11.22
CA ASN A 149 -18.87 21.76 -11.28
C ASN A 149 -19.06 23.26 -10.97
N ASN A 150 -18.37 23.79 -9.96
CA ASN A 150 -18.43 25.22 -9.62
C ASN A 150 -17.88 26.09 -10.76
N LEU A 151 -16.72 25.74 -11.32
CA LEU A 151 -16.14 26.45 -12.47
C LEU A 151 -17.03 26.39 -13.71
N SER A 152 -17.74 25.27 -13.93
CA SER A 152 -18.71 25.17 -15.01
C SER A 152 -19.88 26.13 -14.81
N ALA A 153 -20.40 26.23 -13.57
CA ALA A 153 -21.49 27.16 -13.26
C ALA A 153 -21.05 28.63 -13.42
N GLU A 154 -19.86 28.98 -12.93
CA GLU A 154 -19.26 30.32 -13.11
C GLU A 154 -19.05 30.65 -14.59
N ARG A 155 -18.57 29.69 -15.39
CA ARG A 155 -18.43 29.83 -16.84
C ARG A 155 -19.78 30.13 -17.48
N ASP A 156 -20.81 29.35 -17.16
CA ASP A 156 -22.13 29.49 -17.77
C ASP A 156 -22.77 30.84 -17.41
N GLN A 157 -22.57 31.30 -16.17
CA GLN A 157 -22.98 32.64 -15.74
C GLN A 157 -22.25 33.75 -16.51
N CYS A 158 -20.94 33.66 -16.66
CA CYS A 158 -20.15 34.62 -17.44
C CYS A 158 -20.55 34.64 -18.93
N GLN A 159 -20.84 33.48 -19.51
CA GLN A 159 -21.33 33.39 -20.88
C GLN A 159 -22.67 34.10 -21.05
N TYR A 160 -23.60 33.89 -20.11
CA TYR A 160 -24.88 34.58 -20.10
C TYR A 160 -24.72 36.10 -20.00
N SER A 161 -23.87 36.58 -19.08
CA SER A 161 -23.57 38.02 -18.94
C SER A 161 -22.98 38.58 -20.24
N SER A 162 -22.00 37.91 -20.85
CA SER A 162 -21.38 38.34 -22.10
C SER A 162 -22.38 38.41 -23.27
N MET A 163 -23.35 37.49 -23.31
CA MET A 163 -24.43 37.53 -24.30
C MET A 163 -25.32 38.76 -24.12
N LYS A 164 -25.70 39.07 -22.87
CA LYS A 164 -26.51 40.25 -22.52
C LYS A 164 -25.77 41.56 -22.83
N ASP A 165 -24.47 41.63 -22.53
CA ASP A 165 -23.65 42.80 -22.86
C ASP A 165 -23.60 43.02 -24.38
N LYS A 166 -23.45 41.96 -25.17
CA LYS A 166 -23.48 42.03 -26.64
C LYS A 166 -24.84 42.51 -27.17
N GLU A 167 -25.94 42.13 -26.52
CA GLU A 167 -27.29 42.60 -26.87
C GLU A 167 -27.45 44.10 -26.59
N LEU A 168 -27.05 44.56 -25.40
CA LEU A 168 -27.05 45.98 -25.04
C LEU A 168 -26.20 46.84 -25.99
N VAL A 169 -25.02 46.34 -26.39
CA VAL A 169 -24.16 47.04 -27.36
C VAL A 169 -24.85 47.16 -28.73
N LYS A 170 -25.58 46.14 -29.18
CA LYS A 170 -26.37 46.21 -30.43
C LYS A 170 -27.49 47.24 -30.35
N GLU A 171 -28.08 47.44 -29.17
CA GLU A 171 -29.08 48.46 -28.89
C GLU A 171 -28.47 49.88 -28.73
N GLY A 172 -27.15 50.02 -28.83
CA GLY A 172 -26.46 51.31 -28.78
C GLY A 172 -25.96 51.71 -27.39
N TRP A 173 -26.07 50.85 -26.37
CA TRP A 173 -25.47 51.08 -25.06
C TRP A 173 -23.94 50.90 -25.10
N ARG A 174 -23.25 51.45 -24.10
CA ARG A 174 -21.82 51.23 -23.82
C ARG A 174 -21.71 50.53 -22.47
N VAL A 175 -21.11 49.34 -22.41
CA VAL A 175 -20.94 48.60 -21.16
C VAL A 175 -19.58 48.92 -20.56
N PHE A 176 -19.54 49.27 -19.28
CA PHE A 176 -18.30 49.49 -18.52
C PHE A 176 -18.50 49.14 -17.05
N GLY A 177 -17.63 48.26 -16.55
CA GLY A 177 -17.79 47.68 -15.21
C GLY A 177 -19.10 46.92 -15.11
N THR A 178 -19.92 47.27 -14.12
CA THR A 178 -21.22 46.65 -13.81
C THR A 178 -22.41 47.47 -14.31
N SER A 179 -22.16 48.47 -15.16
CA SER A 179 -23.17 49.39 -15.66
C SER A 179 -23.15 49.46 -17.19
N ALA A 180 -24.32 49.73 -17.77
CA ALA A 180 -24.48 50.10 -19.16
C ALA A 180 -24.92 51.55 -19.27
N TYR A 181 -24.36 52.27 -20.24
CA TYR A 181 -24.56 53.69 -20.45
C TYR A 181 -25.18 53.97 -21.83
N HIS A 182 -26.20 54.83 -21.87
CA HIS A 182 -26.83 55.26 -23.13
C HIS A 182 -26.79 56.77 -23.24
N ILE A 183 -26.09 57.28 -24.25
CA ILE A 183 -25.96 58.71 -24.52
C ILE A 183 -26.99 59.11 -25.56
N SER A 184 -27.78 60.14 -25.26
CA SER A 184 -28.81 60.60 -26.17
C SER A 184 -28.25 61.32 -27.40
N THR A 185 -28.98 61.22 -28.51
CA THR A 185 -28.77 62.05 -29.70
C THR A 185 -29.66 63.29 -29.69
N GLU A 186 -30.81 63.21 -29.02
CA GLU A 186 -31.78 64.30 -28.82
C GLU A 186 -31.43 65.16 -27.60
N LYS A 187 -32.07 66.34 -27.52
CA LYS A 187 -32.03 67.22 -26.35
C LYS A 187 -33.39 67.23 -25.66
N LYS A 188 -33.38 67.23 -24.33
CA LYS A 188 -34.57 67.29 -23.46
C LYS A 188 -34.26 68.13 -22.21
N SER A 189 -35.29 68.52 -21.46
CA SER A 189 -35.10 69.04 -20.10
C SER A 189 -34.56 67.94 -19.18
N TRP A 190 -34.03 68.31 -18.01
CA TRP A 190 -33.48 67.33 -17.07
C TRP A 190 -34.55 66.30 -16.63
N ALA A 191 -35.78 66.77 -16.34
CA ALA A 191 -36.88 65.91 -15.92
C ALA A 191 -37.33 64.93 -17.02
N GLU A 192 -37.47 65.42 -18.25
CA GLU A 192 -37.82 64.59 -19.42
C GLU A 192 -36.70 63.57 -19.75
N SER A 193 -35.44 63.98 -19.59
CA SER A 193 -34.27 63.10 -19.77
C SER A 193 -34.26 61.96 -18.76
N ARG A 194 -34.55 62.28 -17.49
CA ARG A 194 -34.68 61.28 -16.42
C ARG A 194 -35.83 60.31 -16.69
N GLN A 195 -36.97 60.84 -17.11
CA GLN A 195 -38.13 60.03 -17.46
C GLN A 195 -37.80 59.06 -18.60
N TYR A 196 -37.10 59.52 -19.64
CA TYR A 196 -36.64 58.66 -20.72
C TYR A 196 -35.75 57.50 -20.21
N CYS A 197 -34.79 57.79 -19.33
CA CYS A 197 -33.94 56.75 -18.76
C CYS A 197 -34.76 55.71 -17.99
N ARG A 198 -35.74 56.15 -17.20
CA ARG A 198 -36.62 55.28 -16.41
C ARG A 198 -37.48 54.36 -17.27
N GLU A 199 -37.98 54.86 -18.40
CA GLU A 199 -38.72 54.05 -19.38
C GLU A 199 -37.85 52.94 -20.01
N LYS A 200 -36.53 53.08 -19.98
CA LYS A 200 -35.56 52.06 -20.41
C LYS A 200 -35.06 51.16 -19.27
N GLY A 201 -35.64 51.30 -18.08
CA GLY A 201 -35.20 50.60 -16.87
C GLY A 201 -33.80 51.03 -16.41
N ALA A 202 -33.51 52.33 -16.56
CA ALA A 202 -32.28 53.01 -16.17
C ALA A 202 -32.64 54.28 -15.36
N ASP A 203 -31.65 55.07 -14.94
CA ASP A 203 -31.87 56.45 -14.49
C ASP A 203 -30.76 57.34 -15.08
N LEU A 204 -30.78 58.66 -14.84
CA LEU A 204 -29.64 59.50 -15.25
C LEU A 204 -28.35 59.04 -14.54
N VAL A 205 -27.21 59.16 -15.22
CA VAL A 205 -25.94 58.61 -14.73
C VAL A 205 -25.54 59.15 -13.35
N ILE A 206 -25.00 58.26 -12.53
CA ILE A 206 -24.41 58.59 -11.24
C ILE A 206 -22.89 58.46 -11.36
N ILE A 207 -22.17 59.55 -11.13
CA ILE A 207 -20.71 59.59 -11.31
C ILE A 207 -20.05 59.68 -9.94
N LYS A 208 -19.72 58.52 -9.37
CA LYS A 208 -19.11 58.37 -8.03
C LYS A 208 -17.59 58.12 -8.08
N SER A 209 -17.00 57.98 -9.26
CA SER A 209 -15.57 57.68 -9.42
C SER A 209 -14.95 58.42 -10.61
N ARG A 210 -13.63 58.62 -10.55
CA ARG A 210 -12.87 59.26 -11.64
C ARG A 210 -12.89 58.38 -12.90
N GLU A 211 -12.85 57.08 -12.72
CA GLU A 211 -12.88 56.10 -13.79
C GLU A 211 -14.19 56.19 -14.59
N ASN A 212 -15.34 56.35 -13.92
CA ASN A 212 -16.63 56.55 -14.59
C ASN A 212 -16.67 57.87 -15.35
N GLN A 213 -16.21 58.97 -14.73
CA GLN A 213 -16.12 60.28 -15.38
C GLN A 213 -15.29 60.21 -16.66
N GLU A 214 -14.07 59.65 -16.57
CA GLU A 214 -13.15 59.52 -17.70
C GLU A 214 -13.70 58.62 -18.79
N PHE A 215 -14.29 57.47 -18.43
CA PHE A 215 -14.93 56.57 -19.39
C PHE A 215 -16.01 57.30 -20.20
N ILE A 216 -16.95 57.97 -19.52
CA ILE A 216 -18.07 58.66 -20.17
C ILE A 216 -17.55 59.75 -21.10
N ILE A 217 -16.59 60.56 -20.62
CA ILE A 217 -15.94 61.60 -21.42
C ILE A 217 -15.34 61.00 -22.70
N GLN A 218 -14.71 59.84 -22.65
CA GLN A 218 -14.14 59.21 -23.85
C GLN A 218 -15.20 58.75 -24.86
N GLN A 219 -16.44 58.47 -24.41
CA GLN A 219 -17.52 58.00 -25.29
C GLN A 219 -18.21 59.12 -26.10
N ILE A 220 -18.01 60.39 -25.74
CA ILE A 220 -18.77 61.52 -26.30
C ILE A 220 -17.90 62.37 -27.25
N GLY A 221 -18.52 63.08 -28.20
CA GLY A 221 -17.83 63.94 -29.16
C GLY A 221 -17.22 65.20 -28.53
N LYS A 222 -16.47 65.98 -29.31
CA LYS A 222 -16.12 67.35 -28.90
C LYS A 222 -17.38 68.21 -28.82
N ASP A 223 -17.34 69.23 -27.98
CA ASP A 223 -18.40 70.23 -27.81
C ASP A 223 -19.73 69.63 -27.36
N TYR A 224 -19.67 68.76 -26.34
CA TYR A 224 -20.82 68.08 -25.76
C TYR A 224 -21.19 68.64 -24.39
N GLN A 225 -22.50 68.65 -24.12
CA GLN A 225 -23.10 68.91 -22.81
C GLN A 225 -24.11 67.80 -22.53
N LEU A 226 -24.05 67.21 -21.34
CA LEU A 226 -24.91 66.09 -20.96
C LEU A 226 -25.50 66.28 -19.56
N TRP A 227 -26.81 66.21 -19.43
CA TRP A 227 -27.44 66.02 -18.14
C TRP A 227 -26.91 64.77 -17.45
N ILE A 228 -26.51 64.94 -16.19
CA ILE A 228 -26.18 63.86 -15.27
C ILE A 228 -27.22 63.79 -14.16
N GLY A 229 -27.23 62.69 -13.42
CA GLY A 229 -28.24 62.41 -12.40
C GLY A 229 -28.03 63.15 -11.09
N LEU A 230 -27.61 64.42 -11.13
CA LEU A 230 -27.32 65.23 -9.93
C LEU A 230 -28.12 66.54 -9.97
N SER A 231 -28.78 66.87 -8.86
CA SER A 231 -29.59 68.08 -8.70
C SER A 231 -29.62 68.56 -7.25
N ASP A 232 -29.80 69.84 -7.01
CA ASP A 232 -30.04 70.42 -5.68
C ASP A 232 -31.44 71.07 -5.56
N ILE A 233 -32.35 70.73 -6.49
CA ILE A 233 -33.73 71.25 -6.58
C ILE A 233 -34.53 71.19 -5.28
N GLU A 234 -34.21 70.25 -4.38
CA GLU A 234 -34.85 70.13 -3.06
C GLU A 234 -34.32 71.12 -2.03
N THR A 235 -33.02 71.43 -2.09
CA THR A 235 -32.35 72.31 -1.13
C THR A 235 -31.08 72.85 -1.77
N GLU A 236 -31.10 74.15 -2.08
CA GLU A 236 -29.97 74.89 -2.65
C GLU A 236 -28.64 74.56 -1.98
N GLY A 237 -27.63 74.22 -2.78
CA GLY A 237 -26.29 73.86 -2.32
C GLY A 237 -26.16 72.44 -1.77
N LYS A 238 -27.25 71.66 -1.64
CA LYS A 238 -27.23 70.25 -1.24
C LYS A 238 -27.56 69.34 -2.42
N TRP A 239 -26.52 69.04 -3.18
CA TRP A 239 -26.61 68.17 -4.36
C TRP A 239 -26.92 66.72 -4.00
N LYS A 240 -27.95 66.16 -4.64
CA LYS A 240 -28.39 64.77 -4.52
C LYS A 240 -28.39 64.07 -5.86
N TRP A 241 -27.95 62.82 -5.84
CA TRP A 241 -28.05 61.91 -6.97
C TRP A 241 -29.50 61.43 -7.14
N VAL A 242 -29.83 60.96 -8.34
CA VAL A 242 -31.15 60.40 -8.67
C VAL A 242 -31.50 59.12 -7.89
N ASP A 243 -30.53 58.47 -7.22
CA ASP A 243 -30.77 57.38 -6.26
C ASP A 243 -31.10 57.87 -4.84
N GLY A 244 -31.11 59.19 -4.62
CA GLY A 244 -31.36 59.84 -3.33
C GLY A 244 -30.13 60.03 -2.45
N THR A 245 -28.96 59.52 -2.85
CA THR A 245 -27.71 59.72 -2.09
C THR A 245 -27.20 61.16 -2.27
N GLU A 246 -26.72 61.77 -1.20
CA GLU A 246 -26.10 63.10 -1.27
C GLU A 246 -24.69 63.02 -1.88
N LEU A 247 -24.29 64.05 -2.61
CA LEU A 247 -22.92 64.19 -3.09
C LEU A 247 -21.99 64.41 -1.90
N THR A 248 -21.02 63.51 -1.72
CA THR A 248 -19.99 63.67 -0.70
C THR A 248 -19.19 64.96 -0.94
N SER A 249 -19.11 65.80 0.09
CA SER A 249 -18.37 67.06 0.03
C SER A 249 -16.94 66.86 -0.49
N GLY A 250 -16.55 67.65 -1.49
CA GLY A 250 -15.20 67.61 -2.10
C GLY A 250 -14.97 66.50 -3.14
N THR A 251 -15.99 65.71 -3.49
CA THR A 251 -15.86 64.63 -4.50
C THR A 251 -16.44 64.98 -5.87
N GLY A 252 -17.14 66.12 -5.97
CA GLY A 252 -17.72 66.57 -7.23
C GLY A 252 -16.66 66.97 -8.25
N PHE A 253 -16.87 66.60 -9.51
CA PHE A 253 -15.97 66.96 -10.60
C PHE A 253 -16.37 68.29 -11.25
N TRP A 254 -16.70 69.29 -10.43
CA TRP A 254 -17.13 70.62 -10.87
C TRP A 254 -16.04 71.37 -11.64
N TYR A 255 -16.45 72.16 -12.63
CA TYR A 255 -15.56 73.11 -13.28
C TYR A 255 -15.15 74.19 -12.29
N ASN A 256 -14.00 74.83 -12.52
CA ASN A 256 -13.53 75.87 -11.62
C ASN A 256 -14.51 77.05 -11.60
N GLY A 257 -15.13 77.31 -10.45
CA GLY A 257 -16.17 78.32 -10.28
C GLY A 257 -17.59 77.77 -10.19
N GLU A 258 -17.79 76.48 -10.46
CA GLU A 258 -19.10 75.81 -10.37
C GLU A 258 -19.23 74.99 -9.08
N PRO A 259 -20.46 74.75 -8.57
CA PRO A 259 -21.72 75.31 -9.07
C PRO A 259 -21.87 76.80 -8.71
N SER A 260 -22.30 77.63 -9.67
CA SER A 260 -22.36 79.08 -9.52
C SER A 260 -23.76 79.63 -9.24
N ASN A 261 -24.78 78.81 -9.42
CA ASN A 261 -26.20 79.15 -9.32
C ASN A 261 -26.56 80.46 -10.04
N SER A 262 -26.15 80.58 -11.30
CA SER A 262 -26.31 81.81 -12.07
C SER A 262 -27.78 82.23 -12.17
N GLY A 263 -28.08 83.46 -11.76
CA GLY A 263 -29.46 83.96 -11.72
C GLY A 263 -30.36 83.28 -10.68
N ASN A 264 -29.78 82.55 -9.71
CA ASN A 264 -30.50 81.80 -8.67
C ASN A 264 -31.50 80.77 -9.23
N ASN A 265 -31.16 80.08 -10.33
CA ASN A 265 -32.07 79.17 -11.02
C ASN A 265 -31.35 77.97 -11.67
N GLU A 266 -30.14 77.59 -11.23
CA GLU A 266 -29.38 76.48 -11.82
C GLU A 266 -29.34 75.26 -10.91
N HIS A 267 -30.40 74.45 -10.96
CA HIS A 267 -30.58 73.34 -10.00
C HIS A 267 -30.26 71.93 -10.52
N CYS A 268 -29.75 71.82 -11.75
CA CYS A 268 -29.47 70.54 -12.40
C CYS A 268 -28.04 70.53 -12.94
N ALA A 269 -27.32 69.44 -12.71
CA ALA A 269 -25.95 69.32 -13.16
C ALA A 269 -25.88 68.74 -14.58
N GLU A 270 -25.03 69.33 -15.41
CA GLU A 270 -24.56 68.78 -16.66
C GLU A 270 -23.05 68.57 -16.65
N MET A 271 -22.58 67.65 -17.48
CA MET A 271 -21.16 67.44 -17.76
C MET A 271 -20.79 68.09 -19.08
N TRP A 272 -19.67 68.82 -19.08
CA TRP A 272 -19.09 69.45 -20.26
C TRP A 272 -17.92 68.63 -20.82
N LYS A 273 -17.84 68.59 -22.15
CA LYS A 273 -16.64 68.18 -22.89
C LYS A 273 -16.31 69.20 -23.97
N PHE A 274 -15.67 70.28 -23.54
CA PHE A 274 -15.03 71.29 -24.37
C PHE A 274 -13.51 71.22 -24.17
N PRO A 275 -12.67 71.76 -25.09
CA PRO A 275 -11.21 71.71 -24.97
C PRO A 275 -10.68 72.19 -23.61
N ASP A 276 -11.27 73.24 -23.06
CA ASP A 276 -10.87 73.84 -21.78
C ASP A 276 -11.81 73.48 -20.61
N LYS A 277 -12.83 72.65 -20.84
CA LYS A 277 -13.85 72.30 -19.83
C LYS A 277 -14.24 70.83 -19.93
N MET A 278 -13.69 70.03 -19.03
CA MET A 278 -13.96 68.58 -18.92
C MET A 278 -14.45 68.23 -17.52
N ALA A 279 -15.52 68.89 -17.10
CA ALA A 279 -15.99 68.93 -15.72
C ALA A 279 -17.51 69.21 -15.68
N TRP A 280 -18.09 69.24 -14.48
CA TRP A 280 -19.51 69.49 -14.27
C TRP A 280 -19.84 70.98 -14.17
N ASN A 281 -21.08 71.31 -14.48
CA ASN A 281 -21.65 72.65 -14.43
C ASN A 281 -23.12 72.53 -13.98
N ASP A 282 -23.60 73.46 -13.17
CA ASP A 282 -25.02 73.60 -12.86
C ASP A 282 -25.71 74.46 -13.92
N ARG A 283 -26.97 74.12 -14.24
CA ARG A 283 -27.72 74.79 -15.30
C ARG A 283 -29.23 74.76 -14.99
N PRO A 284 -30.05 75.69 -15.52
CA PRO A 284 -31.49 75.65 -15.29
C PRO A 284 -32.08 74.36 -15.83
N CYS A 285 -32.82 73.63 -15.00
CA CYS A 285 -33.33 72.30 -15.32
C CYS A 285 -34.26 72.25 -16.55
N SER A 286 -34.86 73.39 -16.92
CA SER A 286 -35.73 73.54 -18.10
C SER A 286 -34.95 73.63 -19.42
N GLU A 287 -33.64 73.86 -19.37
CA GLU A 287 -32.78 73.93 -20.55
C GLU A 287 -32.74 72.60 -21.30
N GLN A 288 -32.53 72.70 -22.61
CA GLN A 288 -32.51 71.53 -23.49
C GLN A 288 -31.06 71.07 -23.67
N SER A 289 -30.72 69.95 -23.03
CA SER A 289 -29.39 69.32 -23.14
C SER A 289 -29.53 67.87 -23.56
N LYS A 290 -28.44 67.31 -24.12
CA LYS A 290 -28.38 65.86 -24.28
C LYS A 290 -28.27 65.23 -22.88
N TRP A 291 -28.44 63.93 -22.76
CA TRP A 291 -28.37 63.26 -21.46
C TRP A 291 -27.70 61.91 -21.59
N ILE A 292 -27.33 61.35 -20.43
CA ILE A 292 -26.78 60.02 -20.35
C ILE A 292 -27.51 59.22 -19.27
N CYS A 293 -28.00 58.05 -19.68
CA CYS A 293 -28.61 57.08 -18.79
C CYS A 293 -27.56 56.09 -18.28
N GLU A 294 -27.77 55.57 -17.07
CA GLU A 294 -27.04 54.46 -16.49
C GLU A 294 -28.01 53.35 -16.05
N LYS A 295 -27.69 52.13 -16.46
CA LYS A 295 -28.41 50.91 -16.08
C LYS A 295 -27.48 49.98 -15.35
N ASN A 296 -27.82 49.62 -14.11
CA ASN A 296 -27.09 48.61 -13.35
C ASN A 296 -27.35 47.22 -13.95
N LEU A 297 -26.30 46.41 -14.09
CA LEU A 297 -26.35 45.06 -14.66
C LEU A 297 -26.32 43.94 -13.60
N LEU A 298 -26.08 44.29 -12.33
CA LEU A 298 -26.10 43.39 -11.17
C LEU A 298 -27.46 43.36 -10.47
#